data_AF-A0A258UVD9-F1
#
_entry.id   AF-A0A258UVD9-F1
#
_cell.length_a   1.000
_cell.length_b   1.000
_cell.length_c   1.000
_cell.angle_alpha   90.00
_cell.angle_beta   90.00
_cell.angle_gamma   90.00
#
_symmetry.space_group_name_H-M   'P 1'
#
loop_
_entity.id
_entity.type
_entity.pdbx_description
1 polymer ?
#
loop_
_entity_poly.entity_id
_entity_poly.type
_entity_poly.pdbx_seq_one_letter_code
_entity_poly.pdbx_strand_id
1 'polypeptide(L)'
;MTLTVEAPPLQFKLTPRIVAAVAHEEGLVLEAYKDSVGVWTWALGVAETGGHNVRQYIDKPSTVEAAVAASIDIMRRKYLPAVQRAFDGHRMKEHEIAAALSFHWNTGAIGKASWVKAWRDGDIAAARTGYLAWNKPASIIGRRRRDAALFFDAVWPSLLVPVYPVRKPSYTPNTGKAQLVDILPVAEQIMGGA
;
A
#
# COMPACT_ATOMS: atom_id res chain seq x y z
N MET A 1 35.96 5.59 -14.03
CA MET A 1 35.54 4.44 -13.21
C MET A 1 34.49 4.95 -12.22
N THR A 2 33.23 4.90 -12.61
CA THR A 2 32.13 5.38 -11.75
C THR A 2 31.82 4.26 -10.77
N LEU A 3 32.19 4.45 -9.50
CA LEU A 3 31.80 3.55 -8.43
C LEU A 3 30.29 3.72 -8.24
N THR A 4 29.49 2.80 -8.80
CA THR A 4 28.11 2.61 -8.38
C THR A 4 28.17 2.09 -6.96
N VAL A 5 28.00 2.99 -5.99
CA VAL A 5 27.77 2.59 -4.59
C VAL A 5 26.45 1.86 -4.59
N GLU A 6 26.49 0.54 -4.46
CA GLU A 6 25.31 -0.29 -4.30
C GLU A 6 24.57 0.21 -3.05
N ALA A 7 23.28 0.55 -3.20
CA ALA A 7 22.50 1.03 -2.07
C ALA A 7 22.53 -0.05 -0.97
N PRO A 8 22.75 0.32 0.30
CA PRO A 8 22.79 -0.65 1.38
C PRO A 8 21.51 -1.50 1.37
N PRO A 9 21.59 -2.80 1.72
CA PRO A 9 20.43 -3.68 1.71
C PRO A 9 19.30 -3.08 2.54
N LEU A 10 18.07 -3.25 2.07
CA LEU A 10 16.92 -2.71 2.77
C LEU A 10 16.88 -3.30 4.19
N GLN A 11 16.93 -2.43 5.22
CA GLN A 11 16.74 -2.82 6.61
C GLN A 11 15.31 -3.35 6.82
N PHE A 12 14.35 -2.84 6.05
CA PHE A 12 12.97 -3.28 6.10
C PHE A 12 12.70 -4.34 5.05
N LYS A 13 12.21 -5.50 5.49
CA LYS A 13 11.77 -6.56 4.60
C LYS A 13 10.28 -6.42 4.34
N LEU A 14 9.88 -6.42 3.07
CA LEU A 14 8.49 -6.63 2.71
C LEU A 14 8.14 -8.09 3.01
N THR A 15 7.01 -8.33 3.69
CA THR A 15 6.48 -9.67 3.97
C THR A 15 5.13 -9.86 3.27
N PRO A 16 4.70 -11.10 3.00
CA PRO A 16 3.36 -11.37 2.46
C PRO A 16 2.24 -10.76 3.32
N ARG A 17 2.41 -10.79 4.65
CA ARG A 17 1.48 -10.19 5.60
C ARG A 17 1.36 -8.68 5.45
N ILE A 18 2.48 -7.98 5.24
CA ILE A 18 2.48 -6.55 4.93
C ILE A 18 1.71 -6.28 3.63
N VAL A 19 1.95 -7.08 2.58
CA VAL A 19 1.26 -6.94 1.30
C VAL A 19 -0.26 -7.09 1.48
N ALA A 20 -0.70 -8.12 2.20
CA ALA A 20 -2.11 -8.35 2.47
C ALA A 20 -2.75 -7.21 3.28
N ALA A 21 -2.03 -6.64 4.26
CA ALA A 21 -2.54 -5.50 5.03
C ALA A 21 -2.70 -4.23 4.19
N VAL A 22 -1.74 -3.90 3.30
CA VAL A 22 -1.87 -2.77 2.38
C VAL A 22 -3.00 -3.03 1.37
N ALA A 23 -3.06 -4.25 0.82
CA ALA A 23 -4.09 -4.65 -0.12
C ALA A 23 -5.51 -4.60 0.48
N HIS A 24 -5.66 -4.92 1.76
CA HIS A 24 -6.95 -4.79 2.47
C HIS A 24 -7.49 -3.35 2.44
N GLU A 25 -6.62 -2.35 2.57
CA GLU A 25 -7.01 -0.94 2.58
C GLU A 25 -7.20 -0.35 1.17
N GLU A 26 -6.47 -0.84 0.17
CA GLU A 26 -6.61 -0.40 -1.24
C GLU A 26 -7.77 -1.10 -1.97
N GLY A 27 -7.99 -2.38 -1.64
CA GLY A 27 -8.72 -3.32 -2.47
C GLY A 27 -8.00 -3.65 -3.78
N LEU A 28 -8.51 -4.66 -4.47
CA LEU A 28 -7.95 -5.19 -5.70
C LEU A 28 -8.94 -5.04 -6.85
N VAL A 29 -8.51 -4.46 -7.96
CA VAL A 29 -9.30 -4.38 -9.19
C VAL A 29 -8.52 -5.01 -10.34
N LEU A 30 -9.04 -6.13 -10.87
CA LEU A 30 -8.35 -6.92 -11.89
C LEU A 30 -8.44 -6.31 -13.30
N GLU A 31 -9.43 -5.45 -13.53
CA GLU A 31 -9.61 -4.71 -14.78
C GLU A 31 -9.23 -3.24 -14.58
N ALA A 32 -8.79 -2.55 -15.63
CA ALA A 32 -8.53 -1.12 -15.54
C ALA A 32 -9.81 -0.34 -15.19
N TYR A 33 -9.69 0.63 -14.28
CA TYR A 33 -10.78 1.48 -13.81
C TYR A 33 -10.33 2.94 -13.72
N LYS A 34 -11.28 3.87 -13.68
CA LYS A 34 -11.08 5.28 -13.37
C LYS A 34 -11.25 5.48 -11.87
N ASP A 35 -10.24 6.07 -11.24
CA ASP A 35 -10.31 6.46 -9.83
C ASP A 35 -11.25 7.66 -9.61
N SER A 36 -11.29 8.18 -8.38
CA SER A 36 -12.19 9.28 -7.99
C SER A 36 -11.90 10.60 -8.71
N VAL A 37 -10.74 10.76 -9.33
CA VAL A 37 -10.35 11.95 -10.11
C VAL A 37 -10.24 11.66 -11.61
N GLY A 38 -10.64 10.47 -12.05
CA GLY A 38 -10.72 10.08 -13.46
C GLY A 38 -9.43 9.52 -14.06
N VAL A 39 -8.40 9.23 -13.24
CA VAL A 39 -7.14 8.63 -13.70
C VAL A 39 -7.31 7.12 -13.85
N TRP A 40 -6.77 6.55 -14.93
CA TRP A 40 -6.78 5.11 -15.13
C TRP A 40 -5.86 4.40 -14.14
N THR A 41 -6.42 3.42 -13.45
CA THR A 41 -5.83 2.69 -12.33
C THR A 41 -6.16 1.20 -12.44
N TRP A 42 -5.31 0.35 -11.88
CA TRP A 42 -5.47 -1.11 -11.89
C TRP A 42 -4.81 -1.73 -10.65
N ALA A 43 -5.09 -3.01 -10.38
CA ALA A 43 -4.54 -3.77 -9.27
C ALA A 43 -4.82 -3.10 -7.90
N LEU A 44 -3.80 -2.98 -7.05
CA LEU A 44 -3.89 -2.35 -5.73
C LEU A 44 -3.71 -0.82 -5.82
N GLY A 45 -4.47 -0.16 -6.70
CA GLY A 45 -4.36 1.29 -6.89
C GLY A 45 -3.15 1.75 -7.72
N VAL A 46 -2.64 0.92 -8.64
CA VAL A 46 -1.56 1.26 -9.57
C VAL A 46 -2.09 2.20 -10.66
N ALA A 47 -1.79 3.49 -10.53
CA ALA A 47 -2.20 4.52 -11.50
C ALA A 47 -1.29 4.59 -12.74
N GLU A 48 -1.86 4.91 -13.89
CA GLU A 48 -1.13 5.09 -15.17
C GLU A 48 -0.07 6.21 -15.08
N THR A 49 -0.29 7.20 -14.22
CA THR A 49 0.66 8.28 -13.93
C THR A 49 1.95 7.77 -13.28
N GLY A 50 1.95 6.55 -12.76
CA GLY A 50 3.13 5.84 -12.26
C GLY A 50 3.99 5.21 -13.35
N GLY A 51 3.61 5.31 -14.64
CA GLY A 51 4.35 4.78 -15.80
C GLY A 51 4.03 3.33 -16.15
N HIS A 52 3.11 2.68 -15.43
CA HIS A 52 2.62 1.35 -15.78
C HIS A 52 1.58 1.46 -16.92
N ASN A 53 1.64 0.57 -17.92
CA ASN A 53 0.64 0.52 -19.00
C ASN A 53 -0.68 -0.08 -18.50
N VAL A 54 -1.40 0.66 -17.66
CA VAL A 54 -2.67 0.22 -17.04
C VAL A 54 -3.75 -0.06 -18.08
N ARG A 55 -3.78 0.71 -19.17
CA ARG A 55 -4.83 0.62 -20.19
C ARG A 55 -4.86 -0.72 -20.93
N GLN A 56 -3.78 -1.51 -20.86
CA GLN A 56 -3.77 -2.87 -21.41
C GLN A 56 -4.81 -3.81 -20.77
N TYR A 57 -5.32 -3.43 -19.59
CA TYR A 57 -6.32 -4.20 -18.83
C TYR A 57 -7.76 -3.68 -19.02
N ILE A 58 -8.02 -2.74 -19.94
CA ILE A 58 -9.38 -2.30 -20.27
C ILE A 58 -10.11 -3.45 -20.98
N ASP A 59 -11.28 -3.84 -20.47
CA ASP A 59 -12.08 -4.95 -20.99
C ASP A 59 -11.34 -6.30 -21.05
N LYS A 60 -10.18 -6.37 -20.39
CA LYS A 60 -9.27 -7.52 -20.36
C LYS A 60 -8.69 -7.67 -18.95
N PRO A 61 -9.49 -8.19 -18.00
CA PRO A 61 -9.03 -8.36 -16.62
C PRO A 61 -7.76 -9.21 -16.54
N SER A 62 -6.85 -8.85 -15.65
CA SER A 62 -5.69 -9.66 -15.28
C SER A 62 -6.07 -10.80 -14.34
N THR A 63 -5.10 -11.66 -14.01
CA THR A 63 -5.24 -12.58 -12.87
C THR A 63 -4.89 -11.87 -11.56
N VAL A 64 -5.24 -12.49 -10.42
CA VAL A 64 -4.85 -12.01 -9.08
C VAL A 64 -3.33 -12.01 -8.94
N GLU A 65 -2.67 -13.09 -9.39
CA GLU A 65 -1.23 -13.26 -9.33
C GLU A 65 -0.50 -12.15 -10.08
N ALA A 66 -0.92 -11.82 -11.31
CA ALA A 66 -0.31 -10.76 -12.09
C ALA A 66 -0.46 -9.38 -11.42
N ALA A 67 -1.65 -9.09 -10.89
CA ALA A 67 -1.94 -7.82 -10.20
C ALA A 67 -1.16 -7.67 -8.89
N VAL A 68 -1.10 -8.75 -8.09
CA VAL A 68 -0.35 -8.78 -6.83
C VAL A 68 1.16 -8.71 -7.10
N ALA A 69 1.68 -9.44 -8.09
CA ALA A 69 3.10 -9.42 -8.44
C ALA A 69 3.57 -8.02 -8.87
N ALA A 70 2.81 -7.36 -9.75
CA ALA A 70 3.11 -6.00 -10.16
C ALA A 70 3.10 -5.02 -8.98
N SER A 71 2.12 -5.16 -8.08
CA SER A 71 2.01 -4.30 -6.90
C SER A 71 3.18 -4.52 -5.91
N ILE A 72 3.57 -5.77 -5.67
CA ILE A 72 4.74 -6.14 -4.84
C ILE A 72 6.02 -5.51 -5.41
N ASP A 73 6.22 -5.63 -6.72
CA ASP A 73 7.39 -5.05 -7.40
C ASP A 73 7.43 -3.52 -7.25
N ILE A 74 6.30 -2.83 -7.41
CA ILE A 74 6.21 -1.38 -7.19
C ILE A 74 6.46 -1.03 -5.72
N MET A 75 5.89 -1.78 -4.77
CA MET A 75 6.13 -1.57 -3.34
C MET A 75 7.63 -1.68 -3.02
N ARG A 76 8.31 -2.71 -3.54
CA ARG A 76 9.75 -2.95 -3.33
C ARG A 76 10.61 -1.86 -3.96
N ARG A 77 10.34 -1.49 -5.21
CA ARG A 77 11.22 -0.58 -5.96
C ARG A 77 11.00 0.90 -5.64
N LYS A 78 9.77 1.29 -5.29
CA LYS A 78 9.39 2.72 -5.18
C LYS A 78 9.03 3.14 -3.76
N TYR A 79 8.16 2.40 -3.07
CA TYR A 79 7.54 2.88 -1.83
C TYR A 79 8.33 2.47 -0.57
N LEU A 80 8.70 1.21 -0.44
CA LEU A 80 9.44 0.72 0.73
C LEU A 80 10.79 1.45 0.93
N PRO A 81 11.57 1.79 -0.11
CA PRO A 81 12.79 2.58 0.06
C PRO A 81 12.53 3.98 0.66
N ALA A 82 11.39 4.60 0.35
CA ALA A 82 11.04 5.91 0.93
C ALA A 82 10.62 5.78 2.40
N VAL A 83 9.92 4.71 2.76
CA VAL A 83 9.64 4.37 4.17
C VAL A 83 10.96 4.16 4.91
N GLN A 84 11.89 3.38 4.36
CA GLN A 84 13.19 3.16 5.00
C GLN A 84 13.96 4.45 5.24
N ARG A 85 14.01 5.37 4.27
CA ARG A 85 14.67 6.67 4.46
C ARG A 85 13.98 7.52 5.54
N ALA A 86 12.65 7.45 5.66
CA ALA A 86 11.92 8.25 6.64
C ALA A 86 12.23 7.83 8.09
N PHE A 87 12.48 6.53 8.30
CA PHE A 87 12.78 5.92 9.60
C PHE A 87 14.24 5.49 9.75
N ASP A 88 15.16 6.08 8.98
CA ASP A 88 16.57 5.70 9.02
C ASP A 88 17.15 5.80 10.44
N GLY A 89 18.04 4.87 10.76
CA GLY A 89 18.62 4.70 12.11
C GLY A 89 17.69 4.12 13.18
N HIS A 90 16.43 3.78 12.84
CA HIS A 90 15.47 3.22 13.80
C HIS A 90 15.05 1.80 13.43
N ARG A 91 14.98 0.93 14.44
CA ARG A 91 14.43 -0.42 14.28
C ARG A 91 12.91 -0.33 14.31
N MET A 92 12.26 -0.82 13.26
CA MET A 92 10.81 -0.92 13.19
C MET A 92 10.34 -2.37 13.31
N LYS A 93 9.18 -2.57 13.92
CA LYS A 93 8.45 -3.83 13.94
C LYS A 93 7.66 -4.00 12.64
N GLU A 94 7.31 -5.24 12.30
CA GLU A 94 6.57 -5.56 11.06
C GLU A 94 5.28 -4.73 10.91
N HIS A 95 4.50 -4.60 11.99
CA HIS A 95 3.25 -3.83 11.98
C HIS A 95 3.45 -2.33 11.76
N GLU A 96 4.56 -1.76 12.24
CA GLU A 96 4.92 -0.36 12.00
C GLU A 96 5.31 -0.16 10.53
N ILE A 97 6.08 -1.09 9.95
CA ILE A 97 6.44 -1.09 8.52
C ILE A 97 5.18 -1.19 7.68
N ALA A 98 4.25 -2.08 8.04
CA ALA A 98 2.98 -2.27 7.33
C ALA A 98 2.16 -0.97 7.25
N ALA A 99 1.94 -0.32 8.39
CA ALA A 99 1.15 0.91 8.46
C ALA A 99 1.89 2.12 7.85
N ALA A 100 3.22 2.20 7.95
CA ALA A 100 3.99 3.24 7.28
C ALA A 100 3.98 3.07 5.75
N LEU A 101 4.04 1.83 5.27
CA LEU A 101 3.92 1.52 3.84
C LEU A 101 2.51 1.81 3.34
N SER A 102 1.46 1.39 4.07
CA SER A 102 0.06 1.74 3.75
C SER A 102 -0.13 3.26 3.66
N PHE A 103 0.40 4.00 4.66
CA PHE A 103 0.38 5.46 4.64
C PHE A 103 1.04 6.03 3.39
N HIS A 104 2.25 5.56 3.07
CA HIS A 104 2.99 6.09 1.94
C HIS A 104 2.36 5.71 0.60
N TRP A 105 1.83 4.50 0.48
CA TRP A 105 1.11 4.03 -0.71
C TRP A 105 -0.10 4.91 -1.00
N ASN A 106 -0.86 5.27 0.04
CA ASN A 106 -2.02 6.14 -0.09
C ASN A 106 -1.68 7.61 -0.37
N THR A 107 -0.62 8.14 0.24
CA THR A 107 -0.42 9.59 0.32
C THR A 107 0.78 10.10 -0.49
N GLY A 108 1.73 9.22 -0.81
CA GLY A 108 3.04 9.63 -1.33
C GLY A 108 3.86 10.51 -0.36
N ALA A 109 3.46 10.66 0.91
CA ALA A 109 3.91 11.77 1.75
C ALA A 109 4.80 11.39 2.95
N ILE A 110 5.25 10.14 3.08
CA ILE A 110 5.96 9.66 4.28
C ILE A 110 7.18 10.51 4.63
N GLY A 111 7.94 10.96 3.62
CA GLY A 111 9.15 11.77 3.82
C GLY A 111 8.90 13.18 4.36
N LYS A 112 7.66 13.70 4.30
CA LYS A 112 7.30 15.04 4.81
C LYS A 112 6.30 14.99 5.96
N ALA A 113 5.94 13.79 6.43
CA ALA A 113 4.92 13.65 7.46
C ALA A 113 5.51 13.94 8.84
N SER A 114 5.06 15.01 9.49
CA SER A 114 5.58 15.45 10.79
C SER A 114 5.41 14.40 11.90
N TRP A 115 4.43 13.51 11.79
CA TRP A 115 4.25 12.40 12.74
C TRP A 115 5.44 11.43 12.76
N VAL A 116 6.15 11.28 11.64
CA VAL A 116 7.36 10.45 11.57
C VAL A 116 8.45 11.05 12.44
N LYS A 117 8.63 12.38 12.39
CA LYS A 117 9.58 13.07 13.26
C LYS A 117 9.22 12.87 14.74
N ALA A 118 7.95 13.09 15.12
CA ALA A 118 7.50 12.88 16.49
C ALA A 118 7.78 11.45 16.98
N TRP A 119 7.52 10.44 16.14
CA TRP A 119 7.81 9.04 16.49
C TRP A 119 9.30 8.79 16.72
N ARG A 120 10.17 9.29 15.83
CA ARG A 120 11.63 9.16 15.99
C ARG A 120 12.16 9.86 17.23
N ASP A 121 11.55 10.98 17.60
CA ASP A 121 11.88 11.72 18.83
C ASP A 121 11.32 11.03 20.10
N GLY A 122 10.58 9.91 19.96
CA GLY A 122 9.98 9.17 21.06
C GLY A 122 8.64 9.73 21.56
N ASP A 123 8.11 10.79 20.95
CA ASP A 123 6.80 11.36 21.28
C ASP A 123 5.68 10.60 20.56
N ILE A 124 5.32 9.45 21.13
CA ILE A 124 4.30 8.55 20.59
C ILE A 124 2.91 9.21 20.56
N ALA A 125 2.60 10.09 21.52
CA ALA A 125 1.30 10.76 21.59
C ALA A 125 1.14 11.77 20.46
N ALA A 126 2.17 12.60 20.21
CA ALA A 126 2.19 13.53 19.08
C ALA A 126 2.24 12.78 17.74
N ALA A 127 2.98 11.68 17.66
CA ALA A 127 3.01 10.83 16.46
C ALA A 127 1.61 10.30 16.11
N ARG A 128 0.89 9.72 17.09
CA ARG A 128 -0.47 9.21 16.85
C ARG A 128 -1.42 10.33 16.41
N THR A 129 -1.38 11.46 17.11
CA THR A 129 -2.22 12.62 16.78
C THR A 129 -1.93 13.13 15.37
N GLY A 130 -0.64 13.28 15.04
CA GLY A 130 -0.19 13.71 13.71
C GLY A 130 -0.55 12.73 12.61
N TYR A 131 -0.49 11.42 12.87
CA TYR A 131 -0.90 10.38 11.93
C TYR A 131 -2.41 10.49 11.61
N LEU A 132 -3.24 10.61 12.65
CA LEU A 132 -4.71 10.73 12.52
C LEU A 132 -5.15 12.06 11.88
N ALA A 133 -4.31 13.09 11.88
CA ALA A 133 -4.60 14.37 11.22
C ALA A 133 -4.63 14.26 9.69
N TRP A 134 -4.06 13.19 9.10
CA TRP A 134 -4.15 12.90 7.67
C TRP A 134 -5.52 12.31 7.32
N ASN A 135 -6.58 13.11 7.44
CA ASN A 135 -7.97 12.65 7.44
C ASN A 135 -8.83 13.19 6.30
N LYS A 136 -8.19 13.69 5.23
CA LYS A 136 -8.87 14.22 4.05
C LYS A 136 -8.58 13.37 2.81
N PRO A 137 -9.61 13.04 2.01
CA PRO A 137 -11.04 13.33 2.22
C PRO A 137 -11.67 12.51 3.37
N ALA A 138 -12.89 12.85 3.82
CA ALA A 138 -13.49 12.21 5.00
C ALA A 138 -13.63 10.68 4.89
N SER A 139 -13.72 10.14 3.67
CA SER A 139 -13.78 8.70 3.40
C SER A 139 -12.55 7.93 3.90
N ILE A 140 -11.39 8.59 4.06
CA ILE A 140 -10.17 7.94 4.55
C ILE A 140 -10.05 7.93 6.07
N ILE A 141 -10.98 8.55 6.82
CA ILE A 141 -10.93 8.57 8.30
C ILE A 141 -10.92 7.15 8.87
N GLY A 142 -11.76 6.26 8.32
CA GLY A 142 -11.83 4.87 8.75
C GLY A 142 -10.51 4.12 8.54
N ARG A 143 -9.93 4.25 7.33
CA ARG A 143 -8.60 3.72 7.01
C ARG A 143 -7.54 4.27 7.96
N ARG A 144 -7.49 5.59 8.15
CA ARG A 144 -6.43 6.22 8.95
C ARG A 144 -6.47 5.77 10.42
N ARG A 145 -7.67 5.49 10.96
CA ARG A 145 -7.82 4.88 12.29
C ARG A 145 -7.29 3.44 12.34
N ARG A 146 -7.58 2.62 11.33
CA ARG A 146 -7.07 1.25 11.24
C ARG A 146 -5.56 1.21 11.06
N ASP A 147 -5.02 2.01 10.15
CA ASP A 147 -3.57 2.11 9.96
C ASP A 147 -2.88 2.62 11.25
N ALA A 148 -3.47 3.57 11.98
CA ALA A 148 -2.93 4.01 13.26
C ALA A 148 -2.97 2.89 14.33
N ALA A 149 -4.05 2.12 14.40
CA ALA A 149 -4.14 0.97 15.30
C ALA A 149 -3.11 -0.12 14.93
N LEU A 150 -2.87 -0.34 13.63
CA LEU A 150 -1.82 -1.23 13.16
C LEU A 150 -0.42 -0.72 13.56
N PHE A 151 -0.16 0.58 13.37
CA PHE A 151 1.14 1.17 13.69
C PHE A 151 1.42 1.15 15.20
N PHE A 152 0.53 1.74 16.01
CA PHE A 152 0.79 2.03 17.41
C PHE A 152 0.34 0.91 18.38
N ASP A 153 -0.62 0.08 17.97
CA ASP A 153 -1.24 -0.94 18.84
C ASP A 153 -1.04 -2.38 18.32
N ALA A 154 -0.35 -2.55 17.18
CA ALA A 154 -0.16 -3.84 16.50
C ALA A 154 -1.48 -4.57 16.16
N VAL A 155 -2.57 -3.83 15.98
CA VAL A 155 -3.88 -4.39 15.61
C VAL A 155 -3.94 -4.60 14.10
N TRP A 156 -3.83 -5.85 13.67
CA TRP A 156 -3.90 -6.21 12.25
C TRP A 156 -5.34 -6.22 11.72
N PRO A 157 -5.56 -5.81 10.45
CA PRO A 157 -6.85 -5.99 9.79
C PRO A 157 -7.12 -7.48 9.47
N SER A 158 -8.28 -7.79 8.90
CA SER A 158 -8.68 -9.17 8.55
C SER A 158 -7.80 -9.86 7.51
N LEU A 159 -6.91 -9.11 6.84
CA LEU A 159 -6.04 -9.52 5.72
C LEU A 159 -6.75 -10.04 4.46
N LEU A 160 -8.05 -10.37 4.54
CA LEU A 160 -8.90 -10.58 3.39
C LEU A 160 -9.02 -9.30 2.56
N VAL A 161 -8.78 -9.41 1.27
CA VAL A 161 -8.74 -8.29 0.34
C VAL A 161 -10.06 -8.19 -0.40
N PRO A 162 -10.72 -7.01 -0.40
CA PRO A 162 -11.89 -6.80 -1.23
C PRO A 162 -11.47 -6.69 -2.70
N VAL A 163 -11.93 -7.62 -3.51
CA VAL A 163 -11.78 -7.62 -4.98
C VAL A 163 -13.03 -7.00 -5.59
N TYR A 164 -12.87 -5.92 -6.34
CA TYR A 164 -13.98 -5.19 -6.94
C TYR A 164 -14.07 -5.47 -8.44
N PRO A 165 -15.26 -5.85 -8.96
CA PRO A 165 -15.48 -5.82 -10.40
C PRO A 165 -15.62 -4.38 -10.90
N VAL A 166 -15.43 -4.15 -12.19
CA VAL A 166 -15.56 -2.83 -12.82
C VAL A 166 -16.96 -2.62 -13.38
N ARG A 167 -17.61 -1.49 -13.04
CA ARG A 167 -18.88 -1.06 -13.62
C ARG A 167 -18.66 -0.47 -15.00
N LYS A 168 -19.48 -0.84 -15.97
CA LYS A 168 -19.48 -0.29 -17.34
C LYS A 168 -20.79 0.45 -17.60
N PRO A 169 -20.78 1.55 -18.36
CA PRO A 169 -19.65 2.12 -19.12
C PRO A 169 -18.79 3.12 -18.33
N SER A 170 -19.02 3.32 -17.02
CA SER A 170 -18.29 4.32 -16.22
C SER A 170 -16.83 3.96 -15.93
N TYR A 171 -16.48 2.68 -16.04
CA TYR A 171 -15.20 2.08 -15.62
C TYR A 171 -14.85 2.40 -14.17
N THR A 172 -15.79 2.28 -13.23
CA THR A 172 -15.53 2.54 -11.80
C THR A 172 -15.62 1.26 -10.97
N PRO A 173 -14.88 1.13 -9.85
CA PRO A 173 -14.99 -0.04 -8.98
C PRO A 173 -16.41 -0.23 -8.45
N ASN A 174 -16.92 -1.46 -8.53
CA ASN A 174 -18.23 -1.82 -8.01
C ASN A 174 -18.12 -2.27 -6.55
N THR A 175 -18.09 -1.29 -5.65
CA THR A 175 -17.96 -1.54 -4.20
C THR A 175 -19.09 -2.40 -3.61
N GLY A 176 -20.29 -2.34 -4.20
CA GLY A 176 -21.45 -3.15 -3.78
C GLY A 176 -21.42 -4.61 -4.26
N LYS A 177 -20.39 -5.02 -5.02
CA LYS A 177 -20.18 -6.39 -5.51
C LYS A 177 -18.79 -6.92 -5.16
N ALA A 178 -18.19 -6.38 -4.09
CA ALA A 178 -16.90 -6.82 -3.60
C ALA A 178 -16.93 -8.30 -3.18
N GLN A 179 -15.88 -9.04 -3.56
CA GLN A 179 -15.62 -10.39 -3.06
C GLN A 179 -14.39 -10.34 -2.15
N LEU A 180 -14.46 -10.95 -0.98
CA LEU A 180 -13.30 -11.05 -0.10
C LEU A 180 -12.44 -12.24 -0.54
N VAL A 181 -11.18 -12.00 -0.85
CA VAL A 181 -10.22 -13.00 -1.29
C VAL A 181 -9.02 -13.01 -0.36
N ASP A 182 -8.58 -14.20 0.02
CA ASP A 182 -7.30 -14.37 0.69
C ASP A 182 -6.18 -14.38 -0.35
N ILE A 183 -5.38 -13.31 -0.40
CA ILE A 183 -4.23 -13.20 -1.30
C ILE A 183 -2.92 -13.63 -0.64
N LEU A 184 -2.94 -14.02 0.64
CA LEU A 184 -1.72 -14.32 1.38
C LEU A 184 -0.94 -15.48 0.72
N PRO A 185 -1.57 -16.61 0.31
CA PRO A 185 -0.86 -17.68 -0.39
C PRO A 185 -0.23 -17.24 -1.71
N VAL A 186 -0.92 -16.33 -2.44
CA VAL A 186 -0.41 -15.77 -3.69
C VAL A 186 0.81 -14.90 -3.43
N ALA A 187 0.76 -14.03 -2.41
CA ALA A 187 1.88 -13.20 -2.02
C ALA A 187 3.07 -14.05 -1.52
N GLU A 188 2.82 -15.10 -0.74
CA GLU A 188 3.84 -16.08 -0.33
C GLU A 188 4.50 -16.71 -1.55
N GLN A 189 3.73 -17.27 -2.49
CA GLN A 189 4.26 -17.89 -3.70
C GLN A 189 5.12 -16.90 -4.52
N ILE A 190 4.64 -15.69 -4.77
CA ILE A 190 5.37 -14.66 -5.53
C ILE A 190 6.68 -14.27 -4.84
N MET A 191 6.66 -14.20 -3.51
CA MET A 191 7.81 -13.76 -2.71
C MET A 191 8.78 -14.91 -2.40
N GLY A 192 8.56 -16.10 -2.97
CA GLY A 192 9.39 -17.28 -2.80
C GLY A 192 9.15 -17.98 -1.47
N GLY A 193 7.88 -18.20 -1.12
CA GLY A 193 7.40 -18.68 0.17
C GLY A 193 8.27 -19.77 0.78
N ALA A 194 8.65 -19.51 2.06
CA ALA A 194 9.35 -20.34 3.05
C ALA A 194 10.27 -21.46 2.55
#